data_AF-A0A2I8ADZ4-F1
#
_entry.id   AF-A0A2I8ADZ4-F1
#
_cell.length_a   1.000
_cell.length_b   1.000
_cell.length_c   1.000
_cell.angle_alpha   90.00
_cell.angle_beta   90.00
_cell.angle_gamma   90.00
#
_symmetry.space_group_name_H-M   'P 1'
#
loop_
_entity.id
_entity.type
_entity.pdbx_description
1 polymer ?
#
loop_
_entity_poly.entity_id
_entity_poly.type
_entity_poly.pdbx_seq_one_letter_code
_entity_poly.pdbx_strand_id
1 'polypeptide(L)'
;MLQPKRAILLLGTALLFSPLVMGTPAQAQPRNSHRTVVYSREVYPRVVRLRNGDYRLSNGQVVSSRRVVRLRTAGYYRLPNGDIILPSQEVVPVRRVVRQSNGLIRLPNGILIRL
;
A
#
# COMPACT_ATOMS: atom_id res chain seq x y z
N MET A 1 -101.59 25.41 14.89
CA MET A 1 -100.62 26.21 15.69
C MET A 1 -99.44 25.28 15.95
N LEU A 2 -98.17 25.50 15.63
CA LEU A 2 -97.38 26.66 15.18
C LEU A 2 -96.21 26.11 14.32
N GLN A 3 -95.53 27.03 13.61
CA GLN A 3 -94.42 26.82 12.66
C GLN A 3 -93.05 26.50 13.35
N PRO A 4 -91.84 26.85 12.80
CA PRO A 4 -90.96 25.94 12.04
C PRO A 4 -89.45 26.05 12.46
N LYS A 5 -88.56 25.54 11.58
CA LYS A 5 -87.18 26.02 11.28
C LYS A 5 -86.02 25.76 12.26
N ARG A 6 -85.07 24.96 11.72
CA ARG A 6 -83.64 25.25 11.48
C ARG A 6 -82.81 25.90 12.59
N ALA A 7 -81.75 25.19 13.00
CA ALA A 7 -80.43 25.73 13.33
C ALA A 7 -79.45 24.58 13.61
N ILE A 8 -78.13 24.63 13.43
CA ILE A 8 -77.15 25.55 12.87
C ILE A 8 -75.85 24.72 12.81
N LEU A 9 -75.01 25.00 11.79
CA LEU A 9 -73.62 24.59 11.62
C LEU A 9 -72.81 24.52 12.92
N LEU A 10 -71.97 23.48 13.08
CA LEU A 10 -70.66 23.65 13.72
C LEU A 10 -69.58 23.00 12.86
N LEU A 11 -68.84 23.88 12.21
CA LEU A 11 -67.65 23.66 11.41
C LEU A 11 -66.51 23.25 12.36
N GLY A 12 -66.09 21.98 12.32
CA GLY A 12 -64.91 21.49 13.02
C GLY A 12 -63.70 21.45 12.10
N THR A 13 -62.92 22.53 12.09
CA THR A 13 -61.50 22.58 11.66
C THR A 13 -60.66 21.69 12.59
N ALA A 14 -59.51 21.09 12.27
CA ALA A 14 -58.69 20.78 11.11
C ALA A 14 -57.47 19.98 11.67
N LEU A 15 -56.66 19.36 10.79
CA LEU A 15 -55.26 18.92 11.03
C LEU A 15 -55.11 17.61 11.88
N LEU A 16 -54.35 16.58 11.52
CA LEU A 16 -53.03 16.50 10.90
C LEU A 16 -52.86 15.14 10.19
N PHE A 17 -52.60 15.13 8.89
CA PHE A 17 -52.02 13.97 8.18
C PHE A 17 -50.54 14.26 7.97
N SER A 18 -49.67 13.59 8.72
CA SER A 18 -48.22 13.64 8.49
C SER A 18 -47.86 12.65 7.37
N PRO A 19 -47.23 13.07 6.27
CA PRO A 19 -46.60 12.12 5.37
C PRO A 19 -45.33 11.59 6.01
N LEU A 20 -45.23 10.27 6.11
CA LEU A 20 -43.99 9.55 6.38
C LEU A 20 -42.93 10.01 5.38
N VAL A 21 -41.91 10.73 5.86
CA VAL A 21 -40.74 11.10 5.08
C VAL A 21 -39.93 9.83 4.82
N MET A 22 -40.23 9.19 3.69
CA MET A 22 -39.43 8.10 3.14
C MET A 22 -38.12 8.71 2.66
N GLY A 23 -37.11 8.70 3.53
CA GLY A 23 -35.75 9.10 3.18
C GLY A 23 -35.25 8.26 2.00
N THR A 24 -34.83 8.92 0.94
CA THR A 24 -34.20 8.26 -0.21
C THR A 24 -32.94 7.54 0.25
N PRO A 25 -32.63 6.33 -0.26
CA PRO A 25 -31.34 5.74 0.00
C PRO A 25 -30.28 6.67 -0.60
N ALA A 26 -29.44 7.24 0.26
CA ALA A 26 -28.25 7.94 -0.17
C ALA A 26 -27.43 6.96 -1.01
N GLN A 27 -27.39 7.17 -2.34
CA GLN A 27 -26.49 6.45 -3.22
C GLN A 27 -25.07 6.82 -2.79
N ALA A 28 -24.47 5.96 -1.97
CA ALA A 28 -23.04 5.96 -1.74
C ALA A 28 -22.38 5.49 -3.05
N GLN A 29 -22.05 6.43 -3.95
CA GLN A 29 -21.21 6.15 -5.10
C GLN A 29 -19.88 5.60 -4.57
N PRO A 30 -19.51 4.34 -4.85
CA PRO A 30 -18.16 3.89 -4.57
C PRO A 30 -17.25 4.71 -5.49
N ARG A 31 -16.53 5.69 -4.90
CA ARG A 31 -15.42 6.36 -5.58
C ARG A 31 -14.33 5.31 -5.77
N ASN A 32 -14.47 4.53 -6.85
CA ASN A 32 -13.43 3.68 -7.38
C ASN A 32 -12.30 4.60 -7.82
N SER A 33 -11.43 4.90 -6.86
CA SER A 33 -10.17 5.58 -7.10
C SER A 33 -9.32 4.56 -7.83
N HIS A 34 -9.35 4.63 -9.16
CA HIS A 34 -8.39 3.94 -10.03
C HIS A 34 -7.01 4.50 -9.71
N ARG A 35 -6.41 3.98 -8.64
CA ARG A 35 -5.03 4.25 -8.29
C ARG A 35 -4.20 3.51 -9.32
N THR A 36 -3.90 4.18 -10.42
CA THR A 36 -2.92 3.72 -11.39
C THR A 36 -1.61 3.57 -10.64
N VAL A 37 -1.22 2.33 -10.33
CA VAL A 37 0.10 2.03 -9.79
C VAL A 37 1.07 2.28 -10.94
N VAL A 38 1.67 3.47 -10.95
CA VAL A 38 2.79 3.74 -11.83
C VAL A 38 3.95 2.89 -11.33
N TYR A 39 4.19 1.76 -12.02
CA TYR A 39 5.37 0.94 -11.81
C TYR A 39 6.59 1.74 -12.30
N SER A 40 7.08 2.66 -11.48
CA SER A 40 8.40 3.23 -11.69
C SER A 40 9.39 2.08 -11.57
N ARG A 41 10.11 1.78 -12.65
CA ARG A 41 11.17 0.79 -12.65
C ARG A 41 12.21 1.23 -11.62
N GLU A 42 12.28 0.55 -10.49
CA GLU A 42 13.30 0.84 -9.47
C GLU A 42 14.68 0.58 -10.09
N VAL A 43 15.44 1.65 -10.31
CA VAL A 43 16.83 1.56 -10.79
C VAL A 43 17.72 1.44 -9.56
N TYR A 44 18.32 0.28 -9.37
CA TYR A 44 19.27 0.06 -8.29
C TYR A 44 20.69 0.48 -8.69
N PRO A 45 21.45 1.07 -7.77
CA PRO A 45 22.87 1.34 -8.00
C PRO A 45 23.61 0.02 -8.21
N ARG A 46 24.61 0.07 -9.09
CA ARG A 46 25.47 -1.08 -9.38
C ARG A 46 26.76 -1.03 -8.57
N VAL A 47 27.34 -2.21 -8.36
CA VAL A 47 28.67 -2.40 -7.78
C VAL A 47 29.59 -3.01 -8.81
N VAL A 48 30.87 -2.69 -8.71
CA VAL A 48 31.93 -3.36 -9.48
C VAL A 48 32.72 -4.24 -8.52
N ARG A 49 32.85 -5.52 -8.86
CA ARG A 49 33.75 -6.42 -8.14
C ARG A 49 35.17 -6.22 -8.67
N LEU A 50 36.07 -5.81 -7.78
CA LEU A 50 37.47 -5.54 -8.08
C LEU A 50 38.27 -6.84 -8.16
N ARG A 51 39.47 -6.77 -8.76
CA ARG A 51 40.36 -7.94 -8.92
C ARG A 51 40.76 -8.59 -7.59
N ASN A 52 40.88 -7.80 -6.54
CA ASN A 52 41.17 -8.28 -5.18
C ASN A 52 39.92 -8.86 -4.47
N GLY A 53 38.77 -8.92 -5.14
CA GLY A 53 37.51 -9.44 -4.63
C GLY A 53 36.63 -8.40 -3.96
N ASP A 54 37.15 -7.21 -3.64
CA ASP A 54 36.41 -6.13 -2.99
C ASP A 54 35.33 -5.55 -3.90
N TYR A 55 34.41 -4.80 -3.31
CA TYR A 55 33.27 -4.20 -4.03
C TYR A 55 33.39 -2.68 -4.04
N ARG A 56 33.43 -2.08 -5.23
CA ARG A 56 33.31 -0.65 -5.42
C ARG A 56 31.83 -0.29 -5.61
N LEU A 57 31.29 0.50 -4.69
CA LEU A 57 29.93 1.02 -4.73
C LEU A 57 29.81 2.17 -5.74
N SER A 58 28.57 2.48 -6.15
CA SER A 58 28.28 3.56 -7.11
C SER A 58 28.74 4.94 -6.64
N ASN A 59 28.78 5.16 -5.32
CA ASN A 59 29.28 6.39 -4.70
C ASN A 59 30.83 6.46 -4.62
N GLY A 60 31.53 5.47 -5.18
CA GLY A 60 33.00 5.39 -5.16
C GLY A 60 33.60 4.71 -3.92
N GLN A 61 32.80 4.44 -2.89
CA GLN A 61 33.26 3.74 -1.69
C GLN A 61 33.70 2.31 -2.03
N VAL A 62 34.79 1.84 -1.44
CA VAL A 62 35.25 0.45 -1.55
C VAL A 62 34.93 -0.29 -0.26
N VAL A 63 34.22 -1.42 -0.39
CA VAL A 63 33.90 -2.34 0.70
C VAL A 63 34.75 -3.59 0.56
N SER A 64 35.55 -3.87 1.59
CA SER A 64 36.36 -5.09 1.61
C SER A 64 35.48 -6.34 1.55
N SER A 65 35.85 -7.26 0.66
CA SER A 65 35.25 -8.59 0.52
C SER A 65 35.20 -9.37 1.83
N ARG A 66 36.15 -9.15 2.74
CA ARG A 66 36.21 -9.78 4.06
C ARG A 66 35.08 -9.36 4.99
N ARG A 67 34.45 -8.20 4.72
CA ARG A 67 33.32 -7.67 5.50
C ARG A 67 31.97 -8.01 4.89
N VAL A 68 31.97 -8.63 3.72
CA VAL A 68 30.76 -9.00 2.99
C VAL A 68 30.40 -10.44 3.34
N VAL A 69 29.14 -10.67 3.70
CA VAL A 69 28.64 -12.00 4.06
C VAL A 69 27.99 -12.64 2.85
N ARG A 70 28.47 -13.81 2.44
CA ARG A 70 27.80 -14.61 1.41
C ARG A 70 26.51 -15.19 2.00
N LEU A 71 25.39 -14.98 1.32
CA LEU A 71 24.11 -15.54 1.74
C LEU A 71 23.99 -17.01 1.32
N ARG A 72 23.06 -17.74 1.95
CA ARG A 72 22.78 -19.14 1.58
C ARG A 72 22.29 -19.27 0.15
N THR A 73 21.54 -18.28 -0.33
CA THR A 73 21.16 -18.21 -1.74
C THR A 73 22.37 -17.81 -2.59
N ALA A 74 22.73 -18.66 -3.56
CA ALA A 74 23.92 -18.48 -4.37
C ALA A 74 23.93 -17.15 -5.15
N GLY A 75 25.09 -16.49 -5.17
CA GLY A 75 25.29 -15.22 -5.89
C GLY A 75 24.78 -13.98 -5.15
N TYR A 76 24.13 -14.15 -3.99
CA TYR A 76 23.71 -13.04 -3.14
C TYR A 76 24.72 -12.79 -2.02
N TYR A 77 24.96 -11.52 -1.75
CA TYR A 77 25.87 -11.09 -0.71
C TYR A 77 25.27 -9.96 0.11
N ARG A 78 25.57 -9.93 1.41
CA ARG A 78 25.13 -8.89 2.32
C ARG A 78 26.30 -7.98 2.67
N LEU A 79 26.12 -6.70 2.38
CA LEU A 79 27.04 -5.63 2.73
C LEU A 79 27.02 -5.37 4.25
N PRO A 80 28.06 -4.72 4.81
CA PRO A 80 28.14 -4.41 6.24
C PRO A 80 26.99 -3.54 6.75
N ASN A 81 26.45 -2.67 5.89
CA ASN A 81 25.30 -1.82 6.20
C ASN A 81 23.95 -2.58 6.10
N GLY A 82 23.99 -3.86 5.73
CA GLY A 82 22.83 -4.73 5.59
C GLY A 82 22.21 -4.77 4.19
N ASP A 83 22.66 -3.92 3.26
CA ASP A 83 22.21 -3.94 1.87
C ASP A 83 22.59 -5.25 1.17
N ILE A 84 21.90 -5.57 0.09
CA ILE A 84 22.03 -6.87 -0.59
C ILE A 84 22.56 -6.66 -2.00
N ILE A 85 23.70 -7.25 -2.31
CA ILE A 85 24.24 -7.36 -3.66
C ILE A 85 23.56 -8.55 -4.34
N LEU A 86 22.92 -8.27 -5.46
CA LEU A 86 22.33 -9.24 -6.37
C LEU A 86 23.41 -9.92 -7.23
N PRO A 87 23.12 -11.09 -7.81
CA PRO A 87 23.97 -11.69 -8.85
C PRO A 87 24.19 -10.78 -10.06
N SER A 88 23.23 -9.89 -10.34
CA SER A 88 23.30 -8.85 -11.38
C SER A 88 24.22 -7.68 -11.03
N GLN A 89 24.88 -7.72 -9.88
CA GLN A 89 25.72 -6.64 -9.33
C GLN A 89 24.94 -5.36 -8.99
N GLU A 90 23.63 -5.46 -8.85
CA GLU A 90 22.79 -4.38 -8.31
C GLU A 90 22.72 -4.45 -6.79
N VAL A 91 22.53 -3.30 -6.14
CA VAL A 91 22.42 -3.21 -4.68
C VAL A 91 21.00 -2.84 -4.29
N VAL A 92 20.35 -3.74 -3.57
CA VAL A 92 19.05 -3.52 -2.96
C VAL A 92 19.25 -2.95 -1.56
N PRO A 93 18.74 -1.74 -1.28
CA PRO A 93 18.79 -1.18 0.07
C PRO A 93 18.05 -2.07 1.05
N VAL A 94 18.60 -2.27 2.25
CA VAL A 94 17.97 -3.10 3.30
C VAL A 94 16.56 -2.59 3.68
N ARG A 95 16.32 -1.28 3.57
CA ARG A 95 15.00 -0.66 3.81
C ARG A 95 13.94 -1.03 2.78
N ARG A 96 14.33 -1.61 1.64
CA ARG A 96 13.42 -2.03 0.55
C ARG A 96 13.05 -3.51 0.66
N VAL A 97 13.68 -4.26 1.55
CA VAL A 97 13.43 -5.70 1.69
C VAL A 97 12.49 -5.98 2.86
N VAL A 98 11.69 -7.03 2.74
CA VAL A 98 10.76 -7.45 3.80
C VAL A 98 11.27 -8.74 4.43
N ARG A 99 11.49 -8.73 5.74
CA ARG A 99 11.83 -9.95 6.49
C ARG A 99 10.58 -10.76 6.79
N GLN A 100 10.64 -12.05 6.53
CA GLN A 100 9.60 -13.01 6.88
C GLN A 100 9.97 -13.75 8.18
N SER A 101 8.96 -14.21 8.91
CA SER A 101 9.12 -14.91 10.19
C SER A 101 9.91 -16.23 10.08
N ASN A 102 9.90 -16.85 8.91
CA ASN A 102 10.64 -18.08 8.58
C ASN A 102 12.13 -17.84 8.25
N GLY A 103 12.65 -16.62 8.43
CA GLY A 103 14.04 -16.27 8.15
C GLY A 103 14.34 -16.02 6.66
N LEU A 104 13.31 -15.93 5.81
CA LEU A 104 13.45 -15.46 4.44
C LEU A 104 13.39 -13.93 4.37
N ILE A 105 13.95 -13.40 3.30
CA ILE A 105 13.85 -12.00 2.91
C ILE A 105 13.20 -11.93 1.53
N ARG A 106 12.15 -11.12 1.41
CA ARG A 106 11.54 -10.77 0.14
C ARG A 106 12.17 -9.50 -0.42
N LEU A 107 12.75 -9.64 -1.60
CA LEU A 107 13.27 -8.53 -2.39
C LEU A 107 12.12 -7.79 -3.10
N PRO A 108 12.33 -6.54 -3.54
CA PRO A 108 11.31 -5.75 -4.25
C PRO A 108 10.82 -6.40 -5.54
N ASN A 109 11.68 -7.16 -6.22
CA ASN A 109 11.33 -7.93 -7.41
C ASN A 109 10.56 -9.24 -7.10
N GLY A 110 10.19 -9.47 -5.84
CA GLY A 110 9.43 -10.64 -5.40
C GLY A 110 10.26 -11.89 -5.10
N ILE A 111 11.56 -11.89 -5.40
CA ILE A 111 12.43 -13.02 -5.12
C ILE A 111 12.59 -13.19 -3.60
N LEU A 112 12.48 -14.44 -3.14
CA LEU A 112 12.76 -14.83 -1.76
C LEU A 112 14.19 -15.35 -1.65
N ILE A 113 14.95 -14.80 -0.71
CA ILE A 113 16.32 -15.23 -0.42
C ILE A 113 16.44 -15.60 1.06
N ARG A 114 17.35 -16.52 1.37
CA ARG A 114 17.62 -16.92 2.75
C ARG A 114 18.91 -16.27 3.22
N LEU A 115 18.85 -15.66 4.40
CA LEU A 115 20.04 -15.14 5.09
C LEU A 115 21.04 -16.26 5.41
#